data_AF-A0A8S4ANW1-F1
#
_entry.id   AF-A0A8S4ANW1-F1
#
_cell.length_a   1.000
_cell.length_b   1.000
_cell.length_c   1.000
_cell.angle_alpha   90.00
_cell.angle_beta   90.00
_cell.angle_gamma   90.00
#
_symmetry.space_group_name_H-M   'P 1'
#
loop_
_entity.id
_entity.type
_entity.pdbx_description
1 polymer ?
#
loop_
_entity_poly.entity_id
_entity_poly.type
_entity_poly.pdbx_seq_one_letter_code
_entity_poly.pdbx_strand_id
1 'polypeptide(L)'
;MRVPINRRPRAKYAAVGFRSSAVIFTSNSSSRLRQAGRLNRAGRDSWFGHDLNSFSHGIAEFQKARSRNKDEFKNTFLEKCQKFKKSQKTKCEQLWDAFQKAYVKKDPCKVPMEDYEPLMTLAPIEPLQDKAMFWSKTKDVVHDFTKRTDCFVTVEDSLLGSVLDGLTWCGKEGSSETLTTGCPDWNECPNNTVSSFWKRISTAVSKRKKLLSLSSKMQGCIS
;
A
#
# COMPACT_ATOMS: atom_id res chain seq x y z
N MET A 1 60.60 -27.23 21.73
CA MET A 1 60.64 -25.80 21.35
C MET A 1 59.32 -25.45 20.67
N ARG A 2 58.55 -24.50 21.22
CA ARG A 2 57.18 -24.15 20.78
C ARG A 2 57.24 -23.00 19.78
N VAL A 3 56.50 -23.13 18.66
CA VAL A 3 56.26 -22.08 17.67
C VAL A 3 55.21 -21.10 18.23
N PRO A 4 55.43 -19.76 18.19
CA PRO A 4 54.40 -18.81 18.60
C PRO A 4 53.40 -18.53 17.46
N ILE A 5 52.12 -18.77 17.74
CA ILE A 5 51.00 -18.40 16.86
C ILE A 5 50.67 -16.92 17.09
N ASN A 6 50.84 -16.11 16.03
CA ASN A 6 50.54 -14.69 16.00
C ASN A 6 49.01 -14.47 16.03
N ARG A 7 48.47 -13.95 17.14
CA ARG A 7 47.03 -13.63 17.28
C ARG A 7 46.76 -12.24 16.69
N ARG A 8 46.03 -12.17 15.57
CA ARG A 8 45.45 -10.91 15.07
C ARG A 8 44.37 -10.39 16.05
N PRO A 9 44.26 -9.08 16.28
CA PRO A 9 43.25 -8.52 17.18
C PRO A 9 41.83 -8.65 16.58
N ARG A 10 40.89 -9.13 17.39
CA ARG A 10 39.45 -9.11 17.08
C ARG A 10 38.97 -7.65 16.98
N ALA A 11 38.46 -7.26 15.81
CA ALA A 11 37.65 -6.06 15.65
C ALA A 11 36.41 -6.19 16.56
N LYS A 12 36.31 -5.30 17.56
CA LYS A 12 35.12 -5.15 18.38
C LYS A 12 34.11 -4.33 17.58
N TYR A 13 33.10 -4.98 17.01
CA TYR A 13 31.92 -4.26 16.53
C TYR A 13 31.05 -3.94 17.74
N ALA A 14 30.92 -2.65 18.03
CA ALA A 14 29.98 -2.15 19.02
C ALA A 14 28.55 -2.45 18.55
N ALA A 15 27.78 -3.12 19.39
CA ALA A 15 26.35 -3.30 19.18
C ALA A 15 25.67 -1.94 19.29
N VAL A 16 25.27 -1.37 18.15
CA VAL A 16 24.38 -0.21 18.14
C VAL A 16 23.00 -0.70 18.56
N GLY A 17 22.59 -0.29 19.76
CA GLY A 17 21.25 -0.54 20.28
C GLY A 17 20.20 0.10 19.37
N PHE A 18 19.45 -0.74 18.66
CA PHE A 18 18.26 -0.31 17.94
C PHE A 18 17.18 0.08 18.96
N ARG A 19 17.02 1.39 19.20
CA ARG A 19 15.77 1.92 19.71
C ARG A 19 14.71 1.72 18.62
N SER A 20 13.57 1.09 18.96
CA SER A 20 12.42 0.94 18.08
C SER A 20 11.88 2.31 17.66
N SER A 21 12.38 2.84 16.55
CA SER A 21 11.69 3.85 15.78
C SER A 21 10.72 3.13 14.85
N ALA A 22 9.43 3.46 14.96
CA ALA A 22 8.39 2.98 14.06
C ALA A 22 8.81 3.22 12.60
N VAL A 23 9.04 2.15 11.86
CA VAL A 23 9.39 2.21 10.44
C VAL A 23 8.07 2.41 9.68
N ILE A 24 7.92 3.60 9.08
CA ILE A 24 6.81 3.92 8.18
C ILE A 24 7.16 3.38 6.80
N PHE A 25 6.36 2.43 6.31
CA PHE A 25 6.52 1.79 5.01
C PHE A 25 5.98 2.75 3.94
N THR A 26 6.87 3.25 3.08
CA THR A 26 6.49 4.08 1.93
C THR A 26 6.66 3.24 0.67
N SER A 27 5.54 2.88 0.05
CA SER A 27 5.50 2.41 -1.33
C SER A 27 5.74 3.62 -2.23
N ASN A 28 6.99 3.88 -2.60
CA ASN A 28 7.32 4.84 -3.63
C ASN A 28 7.26 4.14 -5.00
N SER A 29 6.20 4.39 -5.77
CA SER A 29 6.13 3.96 -7.18
C SER A 29 6.00 5.20 -8.04
N SER A 30 7.15 5.77 -8.42
CA SER A 30 7.22 6.84 -9.40
C SER A 30 8.23 6.47 -10.49
N SER A 31 7.71 5.96 -11.60
CA SER A 31 8.43 5.88 -12.87
C SER A 31 7.46 6.04 -14.04
N ARG A 32 7.48 7.29 -14.55
CA ARG A 32 7.06 7.81 -15.87
C ARG A 32 6.52 6.81 -16.90
N LEU A 33 5.36 7.18 -17.46
CA LEU A 33 5.22 7.34 -18.91
C LEU A 33 4.71 8.75 -19.21
N ARG A 34 5.55 9.57 -19.84
CA ARG A 34 5.12 10.75 -20.59
C ARG A 34 4.67 10.24 -21.96
N GLN A 35 3.39 10.36 -22.27
CA GLN A 35 2.95 10.56 -23.64
C GLN A 35 2.19 11.88 -23.65
N ALA A 36 2.87 12.93 -24.08
CA ALA A 36 2.23 14.18 -24.45
C ALA A 36 1.48 13.94 -25.76
N GLY A 37 0.19 13.65 -25.65
CA GLY A 37 -0.74 13.75 -26.77
C GLY A 37 -0.72 15.19 -27.28
N ARG A 38 -0.34 15.35 -28.54
CA ARG A 38 -0.37 16.60 -29.30
C ARG A 38 -1.81 17.12 -29.31
N LEU A 39 -2.12 18.10 -28.47
CA LEU A 39 -3.41 18.81 -28.51
C LEU A 39 -3.50 19.53 -29.86
N ASN A 40 -4.40 19.06 -30.71
CA ASN A 40 -4.78 19.79 -31.91
C ASN A 40 -5.33 21.16 -31.50
N ARG A 41 -4.69 22.20 -32.00
CA ARG A 41 -5.09 23.59 -31.88
C ARG A 41 -6.23 23.84 -32.87
N ALA A 42 -7.42 23.33 -32.56
CA ALA A 42 -8.66 23.72 -33.22
C ALA A 42 -9.75 23.77 -32.14
N GLY A 43 -10.26 24.97 -31.86
CA GLY A 43 -11.30 25.17 -30.84
C GLY A 43 -10.94 26.14 -29.72
N ARG A 44 -9.99 27.07 -29.94
CA ARG A 44 -9.73 28.18 -29.01
C ARG A 44 -10.42 29.47 -29.44
N ASP A 45 -11.55 29.40 -30.13
CA ASP A 45 -12.32 30.58 -30.54
C ASP A 45 -13.82 30.31 -30.38
N SER A 46 -14.29 30.15 -29.14
CA SER A 46 -15.70 30.32 -28.74
C SER A 46 -15.82 30.11 -27.23
N TRP A 47 -15.26 31.04 -26.45
CA TRP A 47 -15.68 31.22 -25.06
C TRP A 47 -16.58 32.45 -25.05
N PHE A 48 -17.70 32.38 -24.34
CA PHE A 48 -18.85 33.31 -24.36
C PHE A 48 -19.99 32.97 -25.35
N GLY A 49 -20.40 31.70 -25.35
CA GLY A 49 -21.76 31.30 -25.75
C GLY A 49 -22.47 30.66 -24.55
N HIS A 50 -23.45 31.36 -23.97
CA HIS A 50 -24.27 30.85 -22.87
C HIS A 50 -25.28 29.82 -23.39
N ASP A 51 -24.86 28.56 -23.57
CA ASP A 51 -25.76 27.45 -23.90
C ASP A 51 -25.83 26.42 -22.76
N LEU A 52 -26.97 26.41 -22.05
CA LEU A 52 -27.23 25.54 -20.90
C LEU A 52 -27.24 24.04 -21.28
N ASN A 53 -27.47 23.71 -22.55
CA ASN A 53 -27.47 22.33 -23.04
C ASN A 53 -26.06 21.75 -23.14
N SER A 54 -25.07 22.56 -23.51
CA SER A 54 -23.66 22.13 -23.56
C SER A 54 -23.10 21.87 -22.16
N PHE A 55 -23.52 22.64 -21.16
CA PHE A 55 -23.11 22.44 -19.76
C PHE A 55 -23.71 21.15 -19.17
N SER A 56 -24.99 20.87 -19.46
CA SER A 56 -25.68 19.66 -19.01
C SER A 56 -25.08 18.38 -19.62
N HIS A 57 -24.71 18.42 -20.90
CA HIS A 57 -24.02 17.30 -21.56
C HIS A 57 -22.63 17.05 -20.96
N GLY A 58 -21.89 18.13 -20.65
CA GLY A 58 -20.61 18.03 -19.95
C GLY A 58 -20.74 17.33 -18.59
N ILE A 59 -21.73 17.72 -17.77
CA ILE A 59 -21.97 17.09 -16.46
C ILE A 59 -22.26 15.59 -16.60
N ALA A 60 -23.08 15.19 -17.57
CA ALA A 60 -23.41 13.78 -17.80
C ALA A 60 -22.17 12.93 -18.18
N GLU A 61 -21.31 13.44 -19.06
CA GLU A 61 -20.06 12.77 -19.44
C GLU A 61 -19.08 12.67 -18.26
N PHE A 62 -18.95 13.72 -17.45
CA PHE A 62 -18.14 13.69 -16.23
C PHE A 62 -18.67 12.67 -15.21
N GLN A 63 -19.99 12.61 -14.99
CA GLN A 63 -20.60 11.61 -14.11
C GLN A 63 -20.35 10.18 -14.62
N LYS A 64 -20.46 9.96 -15.93
CA LYS A 64 -20.20 8.66 -16.56
C LYS A 64 -18.72 8.25 -16.50
N ALA A 65 -17.78 9.18 -16.64
CA ALA A 65 -16.35 8.89 -16.45
C ALA A 65 -16.05 8.55 -14.99
N ARG A 66 -16.71 9.26 -14.06
CA ARG A 66 -16.57 9.05 -12.62
C ARG A 66 -17.11 7.70 -12.17
N SER A 67 -18.27 7.28 -12.66
CA SER A 67 -18.82 5.94 -12.37
C SER A 67 -17.89 4.84 -12.88
N ARG A 68 -17.37 4.99 -14.12
CA ARG A 68 -16.39 4.05 -14.71
C ARG A 68 -15.14 3.89 -13.84
N ASN A 69 -14.55 4.99 -13.36
CA ASN A 69 -13.36 4.93 -12.50
C ASN A 69 -13.64 4.23 -11.16
N LYS A 70 -14.82 4.44 -10.58
CA LYS A 70 -15.23 3.75 -9.34
C LYS A 70 -15.34 2.25 -9.57
N ASP A 71 -15.99 1.85 -10.67
CA ASP A 71 -16.17 0.46 -11.03
C ASP A 71 -14.83 -0.21 -11.33
N GLU A 72 -13.92 0.47 -12.04
CA GLU A 72 -12.57 -0.01 -12.34
C GLU A 72 -11.75 -0.27 -11.08
N PHE A 73 -11.77 0.65 -10.11
CA PHE A 73 -11.04 0.49 -8.86
C PHE A 73 -11.57 -0.68 -8.02
N LYS A 74 -12.90 -0.77 -7.88
CA LYS A 74 -13.55 -1.90 -7.21
C LYS A 74 -13.23 -3.22 -7.90
N ASN A 75 -13.31 -3.27 -9.23
CA ASN A 75 -13.02 -4.48 -10.00
C ASN A 75 -11.57 -4.90 -9.82
N THR A 76 -10.62 -3.97 -9.89
CA THR A 76 -9.20 -4.23 -9.63
C THR A 76 -8.98 -4.82 -8.23
N PHE A 77 -9.63 -4.27 -7.20
CA PHE A 77 -9.57 -4.82 -5.85
C PHE A 77 -10.10 -6.26 -5.80
N LEU A 78 -11.28 -6.50 -6.37
CA LEU A 78 -11.92 -7.81 -6.35
C LEU A 78 -11.13 -8.86 -7.13
N GLU A 79 -10.57 -8.49 -8.29
CA GLU A 79 -9.74 -9.36 -9.11
C GLU A 79 -8.45 -9.76 -8.38
N LYS A 80 -7.73 -8.79 -7.80
CA LYS A 80 -6.52 -9.08 -7.01
C LYS A 80 -6.86 -9.96 -5.80
N CYS A 81 -7.98 -9.71 -5.13
CA CYS A 81 -8.41 -10.48 -3.98
C CYS A 81 -8.74 -11.94 -4.35
N GLN A 82 -9.50 -12.15 -5.42
CA GLN A 82 -9.84 -13.49 -5.90
C GLN A 82 -8.60 -14.24 -6.37
N LYS A 83 -7.66 -13.55 -7.03
CA LYS A 83 -6.39 -14.13 -7.46
C LYS A 83 -5.53 -14.58 -6.27
N PHE A 84 -5.58 -13.86 -5.14
CA PHE A 84 -4.84 -14.24 -3.94
C PHE A 84 -5.35 -15.56 -3.36
N LYS A 85 -4.56 -16.63 -3.55
CA LYS A 85 -4.84 -18.00 -3.07
C LYS A 85 -6.24 -18.51 -3.46
N LYS A 86 -6.79 -18.07 -4.60
CA LYS A 86 -8.14 -18.44 -5.08
C LYS A 86 -9.23 -18.14 -4.05
N SER A 87 -9.17 -16.97 -3.40
CA SER A 87 -10.14 -16.56 -2.38
C SER A 87 -11.57 -16.49 -2.95
N GLN A 88 -12.56 -16.84 -2.13
CA GLN A 88 -13.96 -16.81 -2.53
C GLN A 88 -14.42 -15.38 -2.84
N LYS A 89 -15.20 -15.22 -3.90
CA LYS A 89 -15.78 -13.93 -4.32
C LYS A 89 -16.55 -13.24 -3.18
N THR A 90 -17.38 -13.99 -2.46
CA THR A 90 -18.17 -13.50 -1.31
C THR A 90 -17.29 -12.90 -0.21
N LYS A 91 -16.14 -13.52 0.09
CA LYS A 91 -15.17 -13.00 1.05
C LYS A 91 -14.52 -11.70 0.54
N CYS A 92 -14.20 -11.63 -0.75
CA CYS A 92 -13.63 -10.43 -1.35
C CYS A 92 -14.61 -9.25 -1.35
N GLU A 93 -15.90 -9.51 -1.54
CA GLU A 93 -16.95 -8.50 -1.42
C GLU A 93 -17.07 -7.98 0.02
N GLN A 94 -17.04 -8.85 1.02
CA GLN A 94 -17.03 -8.44 2.43
C GLN A 94 -15.79 -7.59 2.79
N LEU A 95 -14.62 -7.97 2.27
CA LEU A 95 -13.39 -7.20 2.44
C LEU A 95 -13.49 -5.83 1.77
N TRP A 96 -14.02 -5.78 0.56
CA TRP A 96 -14.27 -4.52 -0.16
C TRP A 96 -15.19 -3.60 0.66
N ASP A 97 -16.27 -4.14 1.22
CA ASP A 97 -17.23 -3.37 2.00
C ASP A 97 -16.64 -2.81 3.29
N ALA A 98 -15.81 -3.58 3.98
CA ALA A 98 -15.08 -3.10 5.15
C ALA A 98 -14.01 -2.06 4.76
N PHE A 99 -13.32 -2.28 3.63
CA PHE A 99 -12.29 -1.39 3.12
C PHE A 99 -12.84 0.00 2.77
N GLN A 100 -13.92 0.07 1.98
CA GLN A 100 -14.49 1.37 1.57
C GLN A 100 -15.03 2.18 2.76
N LYS A 101 -15.57 1.50 3.80
CA LYS A 101 -16.08 2.15 5.01
C LYS A 101 -15.01 2.93 5.77
N ALA A 102 -13.73 2.58 5.61
CA ALA A 102 -12.64 3.26 6.30
C ALA A 102 -12.50 4.72 5.86
N TYR A 103 -12.78 5.04 4.59
CA TYR A 103 -12.47 6.36 4.02
C TYR A 103 -13.62 7.07 3.29
N VAL A 104 -14.67 6.33 2.87
CA VAL A 104 -15.80 6.93 2.14
C VAL A 104 -16.52 7.97 3.02
N LYS A 105 -16.92 9.10 2.43
CA LYS A 105 -17.52 10.28 3.10
C LYS A 105 -16.62 11.00 4.11
N LYS A 106 -15.33 10.67 4.19
CA LYS A 106 -14.39 11.32 5.11
C LYS A 106 -13.49 12.33 4.38
N ASP A 107 -12.98 13.28 5.15
CA ASP A 107 -11.88 14.16 4.74
C ASP A 107 -10.64 13.28 4.44
N PRO A 108 -10.08 13.35 3.21
CA PRO A 108 -8.98 12.49 2.79
C PRO A 108 -7.69 12.68 3.61
N CYS A 109 -7.57 13.75 4.39
CA CYS A 109 -6.45 14.00 5.30
C CYS A 109 -6.71 13.66 6.77
N LYS A 110 -7.94 13.24 7.11
CA LYS A 110 -8.35 12.91 8.49
C LYS A 110 -8.91 11.50 8.57
N VAL A 111 -8.13 10.53 8.10
CA VAL A 111 -8.48 9.12 8.20
C VAL A 111 -7.52 8.44 9.17
N PRO A 112 -7.88 8.26 10.45
CA PRO A 112 -7.05 7.53 11.42
C PRO A 112 -6.81 6.08 10.99
N MET A 113 -5.71 5.48 11.45
CA MET A 113 -5.38 4.09 11.12
C MET A 113 -6.37 3.08 11.73
N GLU A 114 -7.03 3.48 12.82
CA GLU A 114 -8.08 2.75 13.53
C GLU A 114 -9.31 2.50 12.66
N ASP A 115 -9.56 3.36 11.67
CA ASP A 115 -10.68 3.18 10.72
C ASP A 115 -10.54 1.90 9.88
N TYR A 116 -9.32 1.38 9.73
CA TYR A 116 -9.04 0.12 9.06
C TYR A 116 -9.08 -1.10 9.99
N GLU A 117 -9.36 -0.94 11.29
CA GLU A 117 -9.47 -2.08 12.22
C GLU A 117 -10.48 -3.14 11.76
N PRO A 118 -11.70 -2.79 11.30
CA PRO A 118 -12.67 -3.78 10.84
C PRO A 118 -12.15 -4.60 9.66
N LEU A 119 -11.37 -3.98 8.77
CA LEU A 119 -10.74 -4.67 7.64
C LEU A 119 -9.68 -5.67 8.12
N MET A 120 -8.87 -5.29 9.11
CA MET A 120 -7.83 -6.16 9.68
C MET A 120 -8.43 -7.38 10.38
N THR A 121 -9.61 -7.25 11.00
CA THR A 121 -10.33 -8.36 11.64
C THR A 121 -10.83 -9.38 10.61
N LEU A 122 -11.27 -8.93 9.43
CA LEU A 122 -11.75 -9.82 8.36
C LEU A 122 -10.63 -10.55 7.60
N ALA A 123 -9.43 -9.98 7.58
CA ALA A 123 -8.25 -10.58 6.97
C ALA A 123 -7.06 -10.61 7.96
N PRO A 124 -7.06 -11.53 8.93
CA PRO A 124 -5.98 -11.64 9.90
C PRO A 124 -4.63 -11.92 9.24
N ILE A 125 -3.59 -11.25 9.73
CA ILE A 125 -2.23 -11.27 9.19
C ILE A 125 -1.30 -12.22 9.98
N GLU A 126 -1.86 -12.90 10.97
CA GLU A 126 -1.15 -13.77 11.93
C GLU A 126 -0.25 -14.83 11.28
N PRO A 127 -0.61 -15.48 10.15
CA PRO A 127 0.29 -16.44 9.49
C PRO A 127 1.63 -15.86 9.01
N LEU A 128 1.77 -14.52 8.94
CA LEU A 128 2.93 -13.84 8.37
C LEU A 128 3.86 -13.25 9.43
N GLN A 129 3.42 -13.10 10.70
CA GLN A 129 4.16 -12.37 11.73
C GLN A 129 5.56 -12.94 12.01
N ASP A 130 5.70 -14.27 11.93
CA ASP A 130 6.97 -14.94 12.18
C ASP A 130 7.95 -14.90 11.01
N LYS A 131 7.46 -14.65 9.79
CA LYS A 131 8.25 -14.62 8.56
C LYS A 131 8.35 -13.20 7.98
N ALA A 132 7.76 -12.21 8.65
CA ALA A 132 7.71 -10.85 8.14
C ALA A 132 9.10 -10.24 8.01
N MET A 133 9.45 -9.83 6.79
CA MET A 133 10.63 -9.04 6.48
C MET A 133 10.21 -7.62 6.12
N PHE A 134 10.77 -6.67 6.86
CA PHE A 134 10.52 -5.25 6.69
C PHE A 134 11.59 -4.62 5.80
N TRP A 135 11.21 -3.62 5.02
CA TRP A 135 12.09 -2.91 4.11
C TRP A 135 11.76 -1.42 4.07
N SER A 136 12.73 -0.58 3.70
CA SER A 136 12.54 0.84 3.43
C SER A 136 13.48 1.25 2.30
N LYS A 137 12.93 1.82 1.23
CA LYS A 137 13.67 2.16 -0.01
C LYS A 137 14.35 0.98 -0.73
N THR A 138 14.13 -0.25 -0.27
CA THR A 138 14.71 -1.49 -0.81
C THR A 138 13.64 -2.50 -1.23
N LYS A 139 12.48 -2.03 -1.71
CA LYS A 139 11.32 -2.84 -2.09
C LYS A 139 11.74 -3.99 -3.00
N ASP A 140 12.32 -3.64 -4.15
CA ASP A 140 12.61 -4.61 -5.21
C ASP A 140 13.61 -5.68 -4.76
N VAL A 141 14.67 -5.26 -4.07
CA VAL A 141 15.70 -6.17 -3.54
C VAL A 141 15.10 -7.18 -2.55
N VAL A 142 14.24 -6.71 -1.64
CA VAL A 142 13.63 -7.58 -0.63
C VAL A 142 12.59 -8.49 -1.26
N HIS A 143 11.78 -8.01 -2.20
CA HIS A 143 10.85 -8.87 -2.95
C HIS A 143 11.56 -9.94 -3.78
N ASP A 144 12.67 -9.61 -4.42
CA ASP A 144 13.45 -10.58 -5.17
C ASP A 144 14.08 -11.63 -4.26
N PHE A 145 14.48 -11.24 -3.05
CA PHE A 145 14.94 -12.18 -2.03
C PHE A 145 13.82 -13.09 -1.54
N THR A 146 12.65 -12.55 -1.16
CA THR A 146 11.53 -13.36 -0.64
C THR A 146 10.93 -14.29 -1.71
N LYS A 147 10.99 -13.94 -3.00
CA LYS A 147 10.60 -14.85 -4.10
C LYS A 147 11.55 -16.04 -4.25
N ARG A 148 12.83 -15.87 -3.88
CA ARG A 148 13.87 -16.90 -4.00
C ARG A 148 13.98 -17.75 -2.73
N THR A 149 13.51 -17.26 -1.59
CA THR A 149 13.59 -17.94 -0.30
C THR A 149 12.20 -18.07 0.32
N ASP A 150 11.72 -19.29 0.59
CA ASP A 150 10.42 -19.53 1.28
C ASP A 150 10.42 -19.18 2.79
N CYS A 151 11.48 -18.50 3.20
CA CYS A 151 11.80 -18.13 4.56
C CYS A 151 11.07 -16.90 5.07
N PHE A 152 10.91 -15.90 4.19
CA PHE A 152 10.43 -14.59 4.55
C PHE A 152 9.32 -14.14 3.62
N VAL A 153 8.45 -13.29 4.15
CA VAL A 153 7.33 -12.69 3.45
C VAL A 153 7.32 -11.20 3.75
N THR A 154 6.97 -10.39 2.77
CA THR A 154 6.76 -8.95 2.97
C THR A 154 5.32 -8.67 3.38
N VAL A 155 5.03 -7.43 3.81
CA VAL A 155 3.64 -7.05 4.11
C VAL A 155 2.78 -7.06 2.84
N GLU A 156 3.40 -6.77 1.70
CA GLU A 156 2.82 -6.82 0.36
C GLU A 156 2.48 -8.26 -0.09
N ASP A 157 3.08 -9.30 0.52
CA ASP A 157 2.74 -10.71 0.27
C ASP A 157 1.50 -11.19 1.06
N SER A 158 0.92 -10.31 1.90
CA SER A 158 -0.36 -10.58 2.59
C SER A 158 -1.57 -10.41 1.68
N LEU A 159 -2.74 -10.90 2.09
CA LEU A 159 -3.98 -10.70 1.31
C LEU A 159 -4.25 -9.21 1.09
N LEU A 160 -4.30 -8.40 2.14
CA LEU A 160 -4.58 -6.97 2.03
C LEU A 160 -3.42 -6.20 1.38
N GLY A 161 -2.18 -6.55 1.71
CA GLY A 161 -0.99 -5.95 1.11
C GLY A 161 -0.96 -6.16 -0.39
N SER A 162 -1.13 -7.39 -0.87
CA SER A 162 -1.09 -7.70 -2.30
C SER A 162 -2.24 -7.04 -3.07
N VAL A 163 -3.44 -7.01 -2.49
CA VAL A 163 -4.62 -6.37 -3.10
C VAL A 163 -4.42 -4.87 -3.25
N LEU A 164 -3.87 -4.20 -2.25
CA LEU A 164 -3.72 -2.75 -2.22
C LEU A 164 -2.34 -2.24 -2.66
N ASP A 165 -1.41 -3.14 -2.98
CA ASP A 165 -0.08 -2.75 -3.45
C ASP A 165 -0.14 -1.97 -4.76
N GLY A 166 0.57 -0.84 -4.79
CA GLY A 166 0.61 0.10 -5.91
C GLY A 166 -0.68 0.89 -6.17
N LEU A 167 -1.72 0.73 -5.34
CA LEU A 167 -2.99 1.43 -5.52
C LEU A 167 -3.02 2.75 -4.74
N THR A 168 -3.76 3.72 -5.26
CA THR A 168 -4.05 5.00 -4.59
C THR A 168 -5.55 5.20 -4.52
N TRP A 169 -6.04 5.60 -3.35
CA TRP A 169 -7.46 5.86 -3.11
C TRP A 169 -7.65 6.92 -2.04
N CYS A 170 -8.74 7.67 -2.14
CA CYS A 170 -9.18 8.56 -1.10
C CYS A 170 -10.70 8.78 -1.17
N GLY A 171 -11.27 9.23 -0.04
CA GLY A 171 -12.64 9.67 0.03
C GLY A 171 -12.77 11.17 -0.24
N LYS A 172 -14.00 11.66 -0.19
CA LYS A 172 -14.31 13.08 -0.12
C LYS A 172 -15.45 13.28 0.87
N GLU A 173 -15.33 14.29 1.71
CA GLU A 173 -16.36 14.64 2.67
C GLU A 173 -17.71 14.87 1.97
N GLY A 174 -18.78 14.29 2.53
CA GLY A 174 -20.13 14.33 1.96
C GLY A 174 -20.33 13.50 0.68
N SER A 175 -19.30 12.80 0.17
CA SER A 175 -19.39 11.99 -1.04
C SER A 175 -19.23 10.50 -0.73
N SER A 176 -20.12 9.66 -1.26
CA SER A 176 -20.05 8.20 -1.16
C SER A 176 -19.04 7.57 -2.13
N GLU A 177 -18.18 8.39 -2.71
CA GLU A 177 -17.35 8.01 -3.84
C GLU A 177 -15.90 7.79 -3.44
N THR A 178 -15.25 6.90 -4.18
CA THR A 178 -13.81 6.67 -4.09
C THR A 178 -13.14 7.39 -5.23
N LEU A 179 -12.16 8.23 -4.90
CA LEU A 179 -11.30 8.91 -5.86
C LEU A 179 -9.97 8.15 -5.95
N THR A 180 -9.47 7.96 -7.16
CA THR A 180 -8.14 7.38 -7.44
C THR A 180 -7.15 8.41 -7.97
N THR A 181 -7.60 9.64 -8.17
CA THR A 181 -6.81 10.78 -8.64
C THR A 181 -7.08 11.99 -7.75
N GLY A 182 -6.11 12.90 -7.64
CA GLY A 182 -6.22 14.07 -6.76
C GLY A 182 -6.26 13.73 -5.27
N CYS A 183 -5.70 12.58 -4.89
CA CYS A 183 -5.57 12.18 -3.48
C CYS A 183 -4.31 12.79 -2.88
N PRO A 184 -4.37 13.21 -1.59
CA PRO A 184 -3.24 13.84 -0.95
C PRO A 184 -2.09 12.86 -0.73
N ASP A 185 -0.87 13.33 -0.99
CA ASP A 185 0.34 12.57 -0.71
C ASP A 185 0.70 12.60 0.80
N TRP A 186 1.59 11.72 1.24
CA TRP A 186 2.15 11.70 2.58
C TRP A 186 2.69 13.06 3.03
N ASN A 187 3.35 13.79 2.11
CA ASN A 187 3.95 15.09 2.39
C ASN A 187 2.91 16.19 2.59
N GLU A 188 1.70 16.03 2.03
CA GLU A 188 0.60 16.99 2.19
C GLU A 188 -0.12 16.76 3.52
N CYS A 189 -0.42 15.50 3.85
CA CYS A 189 -0.97 15.15 5.15
C CYS A 189 -0.57 13.71 5.58
N PRO A 190 0.10 13.54 6.74
CA PRO A 190 0.57 12.23 7.20
C PRO A 190 -0.52 11.19 7.51
N ASN A 191 -1.76 11.63 7.74
CA ASN A 191 -2.90 10.77 8.08
C ASN A 191 -3.88 10.66 6.92
N ASN A 192 -3.36 10.65 5.69
CA ASN A 192 -4.15 10.31 4.52
C ASN A 192 -4.55 8.84 4.50
N THR A 193 -5.59 8.54 3.72
CA THR A 193 -6.20 7.22 3.55
C THR A 193 -5.21 6.10 3.26
N VAL A 194 -4.29 6.30 2.31
CA VAL A 194 -3.29 5.30 1.90
C VAL A 194 -2.27 5.08 3.01
N SER A 195 -1.76 6.18 3.57
CA SER A 195 -0.74 6.14 4.61
C SER A 195 -1.24 5.50 5.91
N SER A 196 -2.48 5.81 6.28
CA SER A 196 -3.14 5.21 7.45
C SER A 196 -3.37 3.71 7.28
N PHE A 197 -3.72 3.25 6.07
CA PHE A 197 -3.80 1.82 5.77
C PHE A 197 -2.43 1.14 5.95
N TRP A 198 -1.37 1.67 5.34
CA TRP A 198 -0.03 1.09 5.44
C TRP A 198 0.52 1.12 6.87
N LYS A 199 0.25 2.18 7.64
CA LYS A 199 0.54 2.23 9.08
C LYS A 199 -0.20 1.12 9.84
N ARG A 200 -1.49 0.92 9.55
CA ARG A 200 -2.30 -0.08 10.24
C ARG A 200 -1.83 -1.50 9.97
N ILE A 201 -1.61 -1.85 8.71
CA ILE A 201 -1.21 -3.20 8.31
C ILE A 201 0.20 -3.52 8.82
N SER A 202 1.13 -2.56 8.76
CA SER A 202 2.48 -2.75 9.30
C SER A 202 2.49 -2.89 10.82
N THR A 203 1.61 -2.18 11.52
CA THR A 203 1.40 -2.39 12.96
C THR A 203 0.86 -3.79 13.25
N ALA A 204 -0.05 -4.32 12.43
CA ALA A 204 -0.58 -5.69 12.59
C ALA A 204 0.52 -6.75 12.43
N VAL A 205 1.39 -6.59 11.44
CA VAL A 205 2.53 -7.49 11.17
C VAL A 205 3.59 -7.40 12.27
N SER A 206 3.80 -6.22 12.83
CA SER A 206 4.84 -5.95 13.84
C SER A 206 4.52 -6.51 15.23
N LYS A 207 3.25 -6.87 15.51
CA LYS A 207 2.83 -7.49 16.76
C LYS A 207 3.38 -8.92 16.86
N ARG A 208 4.66 -9.08 17.16
CA ARG A 208 5.28 -10.39 17.37
C ARG A 208 4.82 -11.00 18.69
N LYS A 209 4.23 -12.19 18.64
CA LYS A 209 3.92 -13.00 19.83
C LYS A 209 5.07 -13.87 20.32
N LYS A 210 6.13 -14.07 19.52
CA LYS A 210 7.31 -14.88 19.92
C LYS A 210 8.61 -14.28 19.43
N LEU A 211 9.51 -13.99 20.37
CA LEU A 211 10.81 -13.38 20.12
C LEU A 211 11.83 -14.45 19.70
N LEU A 212 11.66 -15.02 18.50
CA LEU A 212 12.79 -15.67 17.83
C LEU A 212 13.70 -14.55 17.32
N SER A 213 14.99 -14.60 17.65
CA SER A 213 15.92 -13.57 17.20
C SER A 213 15.92 -13.54 15.67
N LEU A 214 15.71 -12.35 15.10
CA LEU A 214 15.78 -12.12 13.64
C LEU A 214 17.07 -12.68 13.04
N SER A 215 18.17 -12.60 13.80
CA SER A 215 19.48 -13.12 13.40
C SER A 215 19.42 -14.63 13.13
N SER A 216 18.85 -15.42 14.04
CA SER A 216 18.81 -16.89 13.90
C SER A 216 18.00 -17.32 12.67
N LYS A 217 16.86 -16.67 12.41
CA LYS A 217 16.05 -16.91 11.20
C LYS A 217 16.79 -16.53 9.92
N MET A 218 17.51 -15.40 9.93
CA MET A 218 18.21 -14.93 8.72
C MET A 218 19.40 -15.82 8.36
N GLN A 219 20.16 -16.32 9.35
CA GLN A 219 21.25 -17.27 9.11
C GLN A 219 20.78 -18.59 8.47
N GLY A 220 19.65 -19.14 8.91
CA GLY A 220 19.09 -20.40 8.37
C GLY A 220 18.50 -20.31 6.96
N CYS A 221 18.33 -19.10 6.43
CA CYS A 221 17.70 -18.85 5.13
C CYS A 221 18.67 -18.50 4.00
N ILE A 222 19.93 -18.27 4.36
CA ILE A 222 21.02 -17.93 3.44
C ILE A 222 21.97 -19.14 3.25
N SER A 223 21.80 -20.20 4.06
CA SER A 223 22.55 -21.46 3.94
C SER A 223 21.90 -22.41 2.95
#